data_AF-A0A3D3DB49-F1
#
_entry.id   AF-A0A3D3DB49-F1
#
_cell.length_a   1.000
_cell.length_b   1.000
_cell.length_c   1.000
_cell.angle_alpha   90.00
_cell.angle_beta   90.00
_cell.angle_gamma   90.00
#
_symmetry.space_group_name_H-M   'P 1'
#
loop_
_entity.id
_entity.type
_entity.pdbx_description
1 polymer ?
#
loop_
_entity_poly.entity_id
_entity_poly.type
_entity_poly.pdbx_seq_one_letter_code
_entity_poly.pdbx_strand_id
1 'polypeptide(L)'
;MGYMENFKNYTTKQTVNLIIKALGNTSDENLIRLTYAAERIAPRFKPEIGKVRKMFEDKAPAYFLAQKVLKEIHPNVRDKMVLNFMINYILLGPKRREDFQKREGIPCPAVIV
;
A
#
# COMPACT_ATOMS: atom_id res chain seq x y z
N MET A 1 -19.15 -14.29 1.88
CA MET A 1 -18.67 -12.89 2.00
C MET A 1 -19.79 -11.97 1.57
N GLY A 2 -20.21 -11.03 2.41
CA GLY A 2 -21.37 -10.16 2.14
C GLY A 2 -21.08 -9.14 1.05
N TYR A 3 -22.12 -8.75 0.30
CA TYR A 3 -22.04 -7.75 -0.78
C TYR A 3 -21.36 -6.43 -0.36
N MET A 4 -21.58 -6.01 0.88
CA MET A 4 -20.98 -4.81 1.47
C MET A 4 -19.43 -4.90 1.58
N GLU A 5 -18.91 -6.08 1.91
CA GLU A 5 -17.48 -6.31 2.05
C GLU A 5 -16.78 -6.37 0.68
N ASN A 6 -17.44 -6.98 -0.31
CA ASN A 6 -16.97 -6.99 -1.70
C ASN A 6 -16.93 -5.57 -2.29
N PHE A 7 -17.95 -4.75 -2.03
CA PHE A 7 -17.98 -3.36 -2.47
C PHE A 7 -16.87 -2.52 -1.81
N LYS A 8 -16.64 -2.69 -0.50
CA LYS A 8 -15.56 -2.05 0.23
C LYS A 8 -14.18 -2.43 -0.31
N ASN A 9 -13.96 -3.70 -0.64
CA ASN A 9 -12.70 -4.17 -1.21
C ASN A 9 -12.50 -3.62 -2.63
N TYR A 10 -13.55 -3.60 -3.45
CA TYR A 10 -13.50 -3.03 -4.80
C TYR A 10 -13.15 -1.54 -4.79
N THR A 11 -13.86 -0.75 -3.97
CA THR A 11 -13.62 0.69 -3.85
C THR A 11 -12.22 0.97 -3.29
N THR A 12 -11.78 0.23 -2.27
CA THR A 12 -10.39 0.32 -1.76
C THR A 12 -9.37 0.10 -2.87
N LYS A 13 -9.57 -0.92 -3.71
CA LYS A 13 -8.66 -1.23 -4.82
C LYS A 13 -8.63 -0.12 -5.87
N GLN A 14 -9.78 0.43 -6.24
CA GLN A 14 -9.85 1.54 -7.18
C GLN A 14 -9.18 2.81 -6.63
N THR A 15 -9.41 3.13 -5.36
CA THR A 15 -8.79 4.28 -4.69
C THR A 15 -7.27 4.14 -4.67
N VAL A 16 -6.73 2.97 -4.31
CA VAL A 16 -5.28 2.74 -4.28
C VAL A 16 -4.67 2.83 -5.69
N ASN A 17 -5.33 2.27 -6.71
CA ASN A 17 -4.86 2.39 -8.10
C ASN A 17 -4.82 3.84 -8.59
N LEU A 18 -5.85 4.63 -8.26
CA LEU A 18 -5.89 6.05 -8.60
C LEU A 18 -4.76 6.82 -7.90
N ILE A 19 -4.55 6.56 -6.60
CA ILE A 19 -3.44 7.15 -5.84
C ILE A 19 -2.12 6.82 -6.55
N ILE A 20 -1.86 5.56 -6.90
CA ILE A 20 -0.55 5.19 -7.44
C ILE A 20 -0.31 5.70 -8.86
N LYS A 21 -1.36 5.77 -9.68
CA LYS A 21 -1.29 6.48 -10.96
C LYS A 21 -0.96 7.97 -10.77
N ALA A 22 -1.52 8.60 -9.74
CA ALA A 22 -1.15 9.97 -9.39
C ALA A 22 0.30 10.06 -8.89
N LEU A 23 0.74 9.16 -8.01
CA LEU A 23 2.10 9.14 -7.44
C LEU A 23 3.18 9.03 -8.52
N GLY A 24 2.94 8.27 -9.59
CA GLY A 24 3.90 8.11 -10.71
C GLY A 24 4.27 9.42 -11.42
N ASN A 25 3.39 10.42 -11.37
CA ASN A 25 3.58 11.74 -11.99
C ASN A 25 3.78 12.87 -10.96
N THR A 26 3.96 12.51 -9.68
CA THR A 26 3.95 13.47 -8.56
C THR A 26 5.37 13.83 -8.12
N SER A 27 5.61 15.11 -7.80
CA SER A 27 6.89 15.57 -7.25
C SER A 27 7.16 15.04 -5.84
N ASP A 28 8.43 14.99 -5.43
CA ASP A 28 8.83 14.52 -4.10
C ASP A 28 8.09 15.25 -2.97
N GLU A 29 7.90 16.57 -3.09
CA GLU A 29 7.17 17.38 -2.11
C GLU A 29 5.70 16.97 -1.99
N ASN A 30 5.07 16.60 -3.09
CA ASN A 30 3.70 16.13 -3.05
C ASN A 30 3.62 14.69 -2.49
N LEU A 31 4.62 13.84 -2.72
CA LEU A 31 4.73 12.53 -2.06
C LEU A 31 4.84 12.71 -0.53
N ILE A 32 5.69 13.63 -0.08
CA ILE A 32 5.83 14.00 1.33
C ILE A 32 4.50 14.53 1.88
N ARG A 33 3.81 15.44 1.18
CA ARG A 33 2.49 15.97 1.58
C ARG A 33 1.44 14.87 1.74
N LEU A 34 1.43 13.88 0.84
CA LEU A 34 0.50 12.76 0.91
C LEU A 34 0.71 11.89 2.16
N THR A 35 1.95 11.77 2.66
CA THR A 35 2.18 11.05 3.92
C THR A 35 1.46 11.72 5.10
N TYR A 36 1.37 13.04 5.16
CA TYR A 36 0.62 13.74 6.21
C TYR A 36 -0.89 13.50 6.11
N ALA A 37 -1.43 13.43 4.89
CA ALA A 37 -2.83 13.04 4.68
C ALA A 37 -3.07 11.59 5.12
N ALA A 38 -2.14 10.68 4.81
CA ALA A 38 -2.22 9.29 5.21
C ALA A 38 -2.21 9.11 6.74
N GLU A 39 -1.43 9.91 7.48
CA GLU A 39 -1.47 9.89 8.96
C GLU A 39 -2.84 10.25 9.51
N ARG A 40 -3.55 11.20 8.90
CA ARG A 40 -4.91 11.59 9.33
C ARG A 40 -5.95 10.50 9.06
N ILE A 41 -5.79 9.77 7.96
CA ILE A 41 -6.70 8.67 7.57
C ILE A 41 -6.42 7.41 8.41
N ALA A 42 -5.16 7.14 8.73
CA ALA A 42 -4.73 5.94 9.43
C ALA A 42 -3.83 6.28 10.63
N PRO A 43 -4.36 6.90 11.69
CA PRO A 43 -3.57 7.38 12.83
C PRO A 43 -2.81 6.27 13.56
N ARG A 44 -3.32 5.03 13.53
CA ARG A 44 -2.64 3.86 14.09
C ARG A 44 -1.28 3.55 13.47
N PHE A 45 -1.04 4.01 12.24
CA PHE A 45 0.22 3.78 11.50
C PHE A 45 1.10 5.03 11.43
N LYS A 46 0.82 6.03 12.28
CA LYS A 46 1.55 7.31 12.27
C LYS A 46 3.07 7.13 12.40
N PRO A 47 3.62 6.27 13.29
CA PRO A 47 5.07 6.06 13.37
C PRO A 47 5.67 5.49 12.09
N GLU A 48 5.00 4.52 11.46
CA GLU A 48 5.44 3.88 10.22
C GLU A 48 5.39 4.85 9.05
N ILE A 49 4.30 5.62 8.92
CA ILE A 49 4.14 6.64 7.89
C ILE A 49 5.21 7.74 8.06
N GLY A 50 5.53 8.13 9.30
CA GLY A 50 6.60 9.08 9.58
C GLY A 50 7.98 8.58 9.16
N LYS A 51 8.28 7.28 9.35
CA LYS A 51 9.52 6.67 8.85
C LYS A 51 9.59 6.71 7.33
N VAL A 52 8.48 6.40 6.66
CA VAL A 52 8.39 6.47 5.19
C VAL A 52 8.63 7.90 4.71
N ARG A 53 7.99 8.90 5.33
CA ARG A 53 8.23 10.32 5.03
C ARG A 53 9.71 10.67 5.13
N LYS A 54 10.34 10.31 6.25
CA LYS A 54 11.76 10.59 6.46
C LYS A 54 12.65 9.95 5.40
N MET A 55 12.31 8.75 4.91
CA MET A 55 13.02 8.14 3.78
C MET A 55 12.88 8.93 2.46
N PHE A 56 11.73 9.57 2.22
CA PHE A 56 11.54 10.48 1.09
C PHE A 56 12.36 11.77 1.27
N GLU A 57 12.33 12.37 2.46
CA GLU A 57 13.08 13.59 2.79
C GLU A 57 14.60 13.38 2.70
N ASP A 58 15.10 12.30 3.29
CA ASP A 58 16.52 11.97 3.34
C ASP A 58 17.04 11.36 2.02
N LYS A 59 16.15 11.16 1.02
CA LYS A 59 16.44 10.42 -0.23
C LYS A 59 17.17 9.11 0.04
N ALA A 60 16.68 8.33 0.99
CA ALA A 60 17.29 7.07 1.38
C ALA A 60 17.33 6.08 0.19
N PRO A 61 18.15 5.02 0.20
CA PRO A 61 18.23 4.07 -0.91
C PRO A 61 16.86 3.52 -1.37
N ALA A 62 15.93 3.31 -0.44
CA ALA A 62 14.55 2.87 -0.73
C ALA A 62 13.75 3.89 -1.57
N TYR A 63 14.01 5.20 -1.42
CA TYR A 63 13.39 6.25 -2.23
C TYR A 63 13.75 6.09 -3.71
N PHE A 64 15.02 5.88 -4.03
CA PHE A 64 15.47 5.69 -5.41
C PHE A 64 14.84 4.44 -6.02
N LEU A 65 14.74 3.35 -5.25
CA LEU A 65 14.06 2.15 -5.71
C LEU A 65 12.57 2.42 -6.02
N ALA A 66 11.87 3.12 -5.13
CA ALA A 66 10.47 3.49 -5.35
C ALA A 66 10.29 4.37 -6.60
N GLN A 67 11.19 5.34 -6.83
CA GLN A 67 11.18 6.19 -8.03
C GLN A 67 11.37 5.36 -9.31
N LYS A 68 12.35 4.44 -9.33
CA LYS A 68 12.57 3.55 -10.48
C LYS A 68 11.36 2.67 -10.74
N VAL A 69 10.77 2.08 -9.69
CA VAL A 69 9.55 1.28 -9.79
C VAL A 69 8.38 2.08 -10.39
N LEU A 70 8.23 3.35 -9.99
CA LEU A 70 7.13 4.17 -10.48
C LEU A 70 7.33 4.66 -11.93
N LYS A 71 8.58 4.98 -12.30
CA LYS A 71 8.91 5.65 -13.57
C LYS A 71 9.39 4.70 -14.68
N GLU A 72 10.15 3.67 -14.34
CA GLU A 72 10.83 2.80 -15.30
C GLU A 72 10.07 1.49 -15.57
N ILE A 73 9.29 1.00 -14.60
CA ILE A 73 8.53 -0.23 -14.80
C ILE A 73 7.33 0.02 -15.72
N HIS A 74 7.16 -0.86 -16.70
CA HIS A 74 6.02 -0.82 -17.61
C HIS A 74 4.69 -0.77 -16.83
N PRO A 75 3.73 0.11 -17.17
CA PRO A 75 2.50 0.33 -16.40
C PRO A 75 1.74 -0.95 -16.05
N ASN A 76 1.60 -1.89 -16.98
CA ASN A 76 0.92 -3.17 -16.72
C ASN A 76 1.59 -4.02 -15.61
N VAL A 77 2.92 -3.96 -15.51
CA VAL A 77 3.69 -4.67 -14.47
C VAL A 77 3.60 -3.91 -13.15
N ARG A 78 3.78 -2.59 -13.19
CA ARG A 78 3.67 -1.71 -12.03
C ARG A 78 2.30 -1.85 -11.37
N ASP A 79 1.22 -1.77 -12.15
CA ASP A 79 -0.15 -1.85 -11.65
C ASP A 79 -0.45 -3.23 -11.01
N LYS A 80 0.13 -4.32 -11.56
CA LYS A 80 0.04 -5.66 -10.95
C LYS A 80 0.85 -5.77 -9.66
N MET A 81 2.05 -5.22 -9.64
CA MET A 81 2.90 -5.19 -8.45
C MET A 81 2.19 -4.45 -7.31
N VAL A 82 1.61 -3.29 -7.62
CA VAL A 82 0.80 -2.49 -6.70
C VAL A 82 -0.39 -3.28 -6.16
N LEU A 83 -1.16 -3.91 -7.05
CA LEU A 83 -2.32 -4.70 -6.65
C LEU A 83 -1.92 -5.85 -5.72
N ASN A 84 -0.89 -6.61 -6.08
CA ASN A 84 -0.53 -7.80 -5.32
C ASN A 84 0.23 -7.45 -4.03
N PHE A 85 1.22 -6.57 -4.10
CA PHE A 85 2.06 -6.24 -2.96
C PHE A 85 1.41 -5.20 -2.04
N MET A 86 1.00 -4.06 -2.57
CA MET A 86 0.46 -2.97 -1.72
C MET A 86 -0.95 -3.29 -1.22
N ILE A 87 -1.83 -3.76 -2.12
CA ILE A 87 -3.25 -3.98 -1.77
C ILE A 87 -3.44 -5.34 -1.12
N ASN A 88 -3.11 -6.42 -1.83
CA ASN A 88 -3.41 -7.76 -1.33
C ASN A 88 -2.50 -8.16 -0.16
N TYR A 89 -1.19 -7.90 -0.21
CA TYR A 89 -0.26 -8.35 0.82
C TYR A 89 -0.13 -7.39 2.02
N ILE A 90 0.09 -6.09 1.80
CA ILE A 90 0.27 -5.10 2.88
C ILE A 90 -1.06 -4.67 3.48
N LEU A 91 -2.03 -4.25 2.66
CA LEU A 91 -3.26 -3.64 3.18
C LEU A 91 -4.30 -4.66 3.64
N LEU A 92 -4.65 -5.62 2.78
CA LEU A 92 -5.71 -6.62 3.05
C LEU A 92 -5.17 -7.90 3.69
N GLY A 93 -3.90 -8.21 3.44
CA GLY A 93 -3.24 -9.44 3.88
C GLY A 93 -3.26 -9.63 5.41
N PRO A 94 -2.92 -8.62 6.24
CA PRO A 94 -2.92 -8.79 7.69
C PRO A 94 -4.28 -9.23 8.23
N LYS A 95 -5.37 -8.59 7.78
CA LYS A 95 -6.74 -8.98 8.19
C LYS A 95 -7.07 -10.41 7.76
N ARG A 96 -6.77 -10.78 6.50
CA ARG A 96 -7.02 -12.15 6.01
C ARG A 96 -6.28 -13.21 6.82
N ARG A 97 -5.03 -12.93 7.19
CA ARG A 97 -4.20 -13.84 8.01
C ARG A 97 -4.71 -13.94 9.44
N GLU A 98 -5.15 -12.82 10.01
CA GLU A 98 -5.80 -12.79 11.32
C GLU A 98 -7.11 -13.61 11.32
N ASP A 99 -7.95 -13.41 10.31
CA ASP A 99 -9.21 -14.14 10.14
C ASP A 99 -8.96 -15.66 9.97
N PHE A 100 -7.94 -16.05 9.19
CA PHE A 100 -7.51 -17.44 9.05
C PHE A 100 -7.06 -18.02 10.38
N GLN A 101 -6.18 -17.32 11.12
CA GLN A 101 -5.66 -17.80 12.39
C GLN A 101 -6.76 -17.97 13.43
N LYS A 102 -7.74 -17.07 13.47
CA LYS A 102 -8.93 -17.20 14.33
C LYS A 102 -9.77 -18.43 13.99
N ARG A 103 -9.85 -18.80 12.70
CA ARG A 103 -10.66 -19.92 12.22
C ARG A 103 -9.98 -21.28 12.40
N GLU A 104 -8.70 -21.37 12.03
CA GLU A 104 -7.97 -22.64 11.98
C GLU A 104 -7.11 -22.91 13.24
N GLY A 105 -6.95 -21.92 14.12
CA GLY A 105 -6.10 -22.02 15.31
C GLY A 105 -4.59 -22.05 15.00
N ILE A 106 -4.20 -21.91 13.73
CA ILE A 106 -2.80 -21.93 13.28
C ILE A 106 -2.45 -20.66 12.48
N PRO A 107 -1.21 -20.17 12.54
CA PRO A 107 -0.80 -18.97 11.82
C PRO A 107 -0.80 -19.20 10.29
N CYS A 108 -1.21 -18.17 9.54
CA CYS A 108 -1.18 -18.19 8.08
C CYS A 108 0.18 -17.69 7.55
N PRO A 109 0.85 -18.41 6.63
CA PRO A 109 2.05 -17.91 5.97
C PRO A 109 1.79 -16.59 5.24
N ALA A 110 2.72 -15.65 5.36
CA ALA A 110 2.50 -14.30 4.85
C ALA A 110 2.31 -14.24 3.32
N VAL A 111 3.00 -15.10 2.58
CA VAL A 111 3.16 -15.03 1.12
C VAL A 111 2.39 -16.10 0.33
N ILE A 112 1.64 -16.99 1.00
CA ILE A 112 0.92 -18.12 0.38
C ILE A 112 -0.60 -17.87 0.41
N VAL A 113 -1.02 -16.63 0.17
CA VAL A 113 -2.44 -16.22 0.22
C VAL A 113 -2.90 -15.72 -1.14
#